data_AF-A0A9E0H6D8-F1
#
_entry.id   AF-A0A9E0H6D8-F1
#
_cell.length_a   1.000
_cell.length_b   1.000
_cell.length_c   1.000
_cell.angle_alpha   90.00
_cell.angle_beta   90.00
_cell.angle_gamma   90.00
#
_symmetry.space_group_name_H-M   'P 1'
#
loop_
_entity.id
_entity.type
_entity.pdbx_description
1 polymer ?
#
loop_
_entity_poly.entity_id
_entity_poly.type
_entity_poly.pdbx_seq_one_letter_code
_entity_poly.pdbx_strand_id
1 'polypeptide(L)'
;MADQQVQADLRVDGFGVSLGSGGRRLDFPRAELDGLRGEVGLLEYRAREVAFDQLRASLTGVRWSTEAGSAGDVVLRDKQGRFEVKIARVELPHGMVLAGAARGVELVASHASLADVRLKIPDLAAFHLEDAVAAAVPPEPRPLRQGKLAFLDAVNGELSFRLKVVLDLPVIGTRTLDQQVRVAIKDGAFDYRSLDDGLSWLEGQFVDVGIEDGRFLVGWSVPLMATKEIISWALDPAAMMLATFNRVPLRSLADFRMPGGGKKKDGGKDGRRTLRSLAISDIAIRLSMAAPRRVDVGGGAILFGGDDAPGIVDLHLTGGLAHPPGPGALTAAIGVLDLTLKDLHAGGLSATVDRLHIGPIDRIEVSFDGFRPTALTAALHRVTATNLALVLGGATP
;
A
#
# COMPACT_ATOMS: atom_id res chain seq x y z
N MET A 1 8.69 -19.03 -22.89
CA MET A 1 7.81 -17.83 -22.91
C MET A 1 6.47 -18.30 -22.38
N ALA A 2 5.82 -17.56 -21.49
CA ALA A 2 4.45 -17.90 -21.11
C ALA A 2 3.54 -17.75 -22.34
N ASP A 3 2.62 -18.69 -22.55
CA ASP A 3 1.63 -18.57 -23.62
C ASP A 3 0.79 -17.31 -23.39
N GLN A 4 0.81 -16.42 -24.38
CA GLN A 4 -0.04 -15.23 -24.42
C GLN A 4 -1.16 -15.51 -25.41
N GLN A 5 -2.39 -15.45 -24.95
CA GLN A 5 -3.58 -15.60 -25.79
C GLN A 5 -4.43 -14.35 -25.67
N VAL A 6 -4.82 -13.80 -26.82
CA VAL A 6 -5.70 -12.63 -26.91
C VAL A 6 -6.82 -12.96 -27.88
N GLN A 7 -8.06 -12.68 -27.49
CA GLN A 7 -9.24 -12.87 -28.31
C GLN A 7 -10.13 -11.63 -28.21
N ALA A 8 -10.58 -11.13 -29.36
CA ALA A 8 -11.53 -10.03 -29.45
C ALA A 8 -12.22 -10.06 -30.82
N ASP A 9 -13.46 -9.59 -30.87
CA ASP A 9 -14.15 -9.35 -32.13
C ASP A 9 -13.82 -7.92 -32.59
N LEU A 10 -13.09 -7.81 -33.70
CA LEU A 10 -12.65 -6.53 -34.26
C LEU A 10 -13.59 -6.06 -35.37
N ARG A 11 -14.21 -4.91 -35.15
CA ARG A 11 -14.92 -4.14 -36.18
C ARG A 11 -14.05 -2.96 -36.61
N VAL A 12 -13.92 -2.75 -37.91
CA VAL A 12 -13.15 -1.63 -38.49
C VAL A 12 -14.03 -0.86 -39.48
N ASP A 13 -14.14 0.45 -39.28
CA ASP A 13 -14.89 1.33 -40.18
C ASP A 13 -13.94 1.85 -41.27
N GLY A 14 -13.63 0.93 -42.20
CA GLY A 14 -12.65 1.14 -43.26
C GLY A 14 -11.26 0.62 -42.91
N PHE A 15 -10.50 0.24 -43.94
CA PHE A 15 -9.10 -0.15 -43.79
C PHE A 15 -8.30 0.44 -44.96
N GLY A 16 -7.08 0.88 -44.66
CA GLY A 16 -6.11 1.35 -45.63
C GLY A 16 -4.83 0.52 -45.54
N VAL A 17 -4.19 0.31 -46.68
CA VAL A 17 -2.84 -0.26 -46.75
C VAL A 17 -1.93 0.77 -47.40
N SER A 18 -0.93 1.22 -46.65
CA SER A 18 0.09 2.13 -47.15
C SER A 18 1.38 1.36 -47.42
N LEU A 19 1.86 1.42 -48.66
CA LEU A 19 3.13 0.83 -49.10
C LEU A 19 4.10 1.97 -49.38
N GLY A 20 5.02 2.23 -48.45
CA GLY A 20 6.01 3.30 -48.57
C GLY A 20 7.43 2.81 -48.33
N SER A 21 8.40 3.71 -48.52
CA SER A 21 9.83 3.45 -48.21
C SER A 21 10.06 3.08 -46.74
N GLY A 22 9.14 3.45 -45.84
CA GLY A 22 9.15 3.09 -44.41
C GLY A 22 8.50 1.74 -44.06
N GLY A 23 8.17 0.91 -45.04
CA GLY A 23 7.56 -0.42 -44.83
C GLY A 23 6.06 -0.47 -45.15
N ARG A 24 5.43 -1.60 -44.79
CA ARG A 24 4.01 -1.83 -44.98
C ARG A 24 3.25 -1.44 -43.71
N ARG A 25 2.22 -0.61 -43.84
CA ARG A 25 1.39 -0.14 -42.74
C ARG A 25 -0.08 -0.42 -43.00
N LEU A 26 -0.78 -0.90 -41.97
CA LEU A 26 -2.23 -0.96 -41.94
C LEU A 26 -2.75 0.27 -41.20
N ASP A 27 -3.75 0.92 -41.77
CA ASP A 27 -4.39 2.11 -41.22
C ASP A 27 -5.89 1.83 -41.03
N PHE A 28 -6.38 2.00 -39.82
CA PHE A 28 -7.79 1.88 -39.47
C PHE A 28 -8.26 3.23 -38.94
N PRO A 29 -9.07 4.00 -39.70
CA PRO A 29 -9.58 5.30 -39.26
C PRO A 29 -10.29 5.21 -37.91
N ARG A 30 -11.04 4.12 -37.71
CA ARG A 30 -11.65 3.73 -36.45
C ARG A 30 -11.66 2.21 -36.32
N ALA A 31 -11.22 1.73 -35.16
CA ALA A 31 -11.24 0.32 -34.79
C ALA A 31 -11.98 0.16 -33.47
N GLU A 32 -12.96 -0.73 -33.44
CA GLU A 32 -13.74 -1.07 -32.26
C GLU A 32 -13.56 -2.55 -31.95
N LEU A 33 -13.22 -2.87 -30.71
CA LEU A 33 -13.18 -4.24 -30.21
C LEU A 33 -14.32 -4.42 -29.21
N ASP A 34 -15.15 -5.43 -29.45
CA ASP A 34 -16.08 -5.90 -28.42
C ASP A 34 -15.50 -7.13 -27.71
N GLY A 35 -15.72 -7.16 -26.39
CA GLY A 35 -15.35 -8.29 -25.55
C GLY A 35 -13.87 -8.67 -25.56
N LEU A 36 -12.94 -7.69 -25.59
CA LEU A 36 -11.51 -7.96 -25.50
C LEU A 36 -11.21 -8.80 -24.25
N ARG A 37 -10.56 -9.94 -24.46
CA ARG A 37 -10.08 -10.83 -23.40
C ARG A 37 -8.69 -11.33 -23.73
N GLY A 38 -7.86 -11.47 -22.72
CA GLY A 38 -6.58 -12.12 -22.88
C GLY A 38 -5.99 -12.57 -21.57
N GLU A 39 -4.93 -13.37 -21.70
CA GLU A 39 -4.25 -13.98 -20.58
C GLU A 39 -2.74 -13.88 -20.78
N VAL A 40 -2.03 -13.55 -19.70
CA VAL A 40 -0.56 -13.52 -19.66
C VAL A 40 -0.12 -14.20 -18.36
N GLY A 41 0.30 -15.47 -18.47
CA GLY A 41 0.67 -16.27 -17.30
C GLY A 41 -0.51 -16.45 -16.33
N LEU A 42 -0.35 -15.94 -15.10
CA LEU A 42 -1.40 -15.97 -14.05
C LEU A 42 -2.36 -14.78 -14.11
N LEU A 43 -2.16 -13.85 -15.05
CA LEU A 43 -3.03 -12.68 -15.18
C LEU A 43 -4.04 -12.89 -16.29
N GLU A 44 -5.29 -12.54 -16.01
CA GLU A 44 -6.35 -12.41 -17.00
C GLU A 44 -6.75 -10.95 -17.07
N TYR A 45 -6.93 -10.45 -18.28
CA TYR A 45 -7.48 -9.12 -18.51
C TYR A 45 -8.67 -9.18 -19.46
N ARG A 46 -9.60 -8.25 -19.24
CA ARG A 46 -10.75 -8.04 -20.12
C ARG A 46 -11.08 -6.56 -20.21
N ALA A 47 -11.66 -6.17 -21.32
CA ALA A 47 -12.26 -4.86 -21.52
C ALA A 47 -13.49 -5.02 -22.41
N ARG A 48 -14.45 -4.11 -22.25
CA ARG A 48 -15.60 -3.96 -23.15
C ARG A 48 -15.45 -2.64 -23.90
N GLU A 49 -16.11 -2.55 -25.06
CA GLU A 49 -16.23 -1.29 -25.79
C GLU A 49 -14.87 -0.58 -25.99
N VAL A 50 -13.88 -1.30 -26.49
CA VAL A 50 -12.57 -0.71 -26.74
C VAL A 50 -12.62 0.00 -28.09
N ALA A 51 -12.28 1.28 -28.12
CA ALA A 51 -12.25 2.06 -29.36
C ALA A 51 -10.89 2.71 -29.55
N PHE A 52 -10.42 2.73 -30.79
CA PHE A 52 -9.19 3.38 -31.22
C PHE A 52 -9.48 4.28 -32.42
N ASP A 53 -9.06 5.53 -32.33
CA ASP A 53 -9.12 6.49 -33.44
C ASP A 53 -7.75 6.58 -34.11
N GLN A 54 -7.73 6.42 -35.44
CA GLN A 54 -6.50 6.41 -36.25
C GLN A 54 -5.52 5.32 -35.80
N LEU A 55 -6.01 4.08 -35.64
CA LEU A 55 -5.16 2.94 -35.31
C LEU A 55 -4.25 2.60 -36.50
N ARG A 56 -2.94 2.68 -36.30
CA ARG A 56 -1.92 2.34 -37.29
C ARG A 56 -1.11 1.17 -36.78
N ALA A 57 -0.96 0.14 -37.63
CA ALA A 57 -0.15 -1.03 -37.33
C ALA A 57 0.99 -1.16 -38.36
N SER A 58 2.21 -1.27 -37.89
CA SER A 58 3.35 -1.63 -38.74
C SER A 58 3.40 -3.14 -38.94
N LEU A 59 3.63 -3.59 -40.17
CA LEU A 59 3.81 -5.03 -40.48
C LEU A 59 5.28 -5.48 -40.42
N THR A 60 6.22 -4.54 -40.27
CA THR A 60 7.66 -4.82 -40.22
C THR A 60 8.19 -4.98 -38.79
N GLY A 61 7.31 -4.91 -37.78
CA GLY A 61 7.63 -5.13 -36.37
C GLY A 61 6.38 -4.97 -35.50
N VAL A 62 6.50 -5.25 -34.20
CA VAL A 62 5.41 -5.01 -33.25
C VAL A 62 5.39 -3.50 -32.97
N ARG A 63 4.67 -2.74 -33.79
CA ARG A 63 4.42 -1.32 -33.54
C ARG A 63 2.99 -0.96 -33.89
N TRP A 64 2.24 -0.55 -32.89
CA TRP A 64 0.88 -0.03 -33.00
C TRP A 64 0.86 1.39 -32.45
N SER A 65 0.07 2.26 -33.06
CA SER A 65 -0.14 3.61 -32.55
C SER A 65 -1.57 4.05 -32.81
N THR A 66 -2.13 4.86 -31.93
CA THR A 66 -3.46 5.46 -32.07
C THR A 66 -3.38 6.93 -31.70
N GLU A 67 -4.27 7.77 -32.22
CA GLU A 67 -4.33 9.21 -31.86
C GLU A 67 -5.25 9.46 -30.66
N ALA A 68 -6.25 8.60 -30.48
CA ALA A 68 -7.03 8.51 -29.25
C ALA A 68 -7.43 7.05 -29.00
N GLY A 69 -7.77 6.72 -27.75
CA GLY A 69 -8.31 5.41 -27.41
C GLY A 69 -9.16 5.45 -26.16
N SER A 70 -10.10 4.52 -26.05
CA SER A 70 -10.91 4.35 -24.84
C SER A 70 -11.23 2.88 -24.61
N ALA A 71 -11.51 2.52 -23.36
CA ALA A 71 -11.98 1.19 -22.98
C ALA A 71 -12.95 1.28 -21.81
N GLY A 72 -14.04 0.53 -21.87
CA GLY A 72 -15.01 0.38 -20.79
C GLY A 72 -14.81 -0.93 -20.01
N ASP A 73 -15.28 -0.96 -18.77
CA ASP A 73 -15.32 -2.16 -17.91
C ASP A 73 -14.02 -2.99 -17.91
N VAL A 74 -12.89 -2.29 -17.81
CA VAL A 74 -11.58 -2.94 -17.80
C VAL A 74 -11.42 -3.71 -16.49
N VAL A 75 -11.06 -4.98 -16.57
CA VAL A 75 -10.78 -5.81 -15.40
C VAL A 75 -9.45 -6.52 -15.61
N LEU A 76 -8.58 -6.42 -14.62
CA LEU A 76 -7.36 -7.19 -14.49
C LEU A 76 -7.48 -8.05 -13.23
N ARG A 77 -7.32 -9.37 -13.34
CA ARG A 77 -7.40 -10.27 -12.20
C ARG A 77 -6.32 -11.33 -12.25
N ASP A 78 -5.91 -11.76 -11.07
CA ASP A 78 -5.08 -12.94 -10.92
C ASP A 78 -5.95 -14.20 -10.97
N LYS A 79 -5.51 -15.22 -11.73
CA LYS A 79 -6.21 -16.51 -11.90
C LYS A 79 -6.40 -17.26 -10.59
N GLN A 80 -5.52 -17.03 -9.61
CA GLN A 80 -5.61 -17.64 -8.29
C GLN A 80 -6.50 -16.82 -7.35
N GLY A 81 -7.10 -15.72 -7.83
CA GLY A 81 -8.00 -14.87 -7.05
C GLY A 81 -7.29 -13.98 -6.03
N ARG A 82 -5.97 -13.84 -6.13
CA ARG A 82 -5.17 -13.06 -5.16
C ARG A 82 -5.46 -11.56 -5.23
N PHE A 83 -5.76 -11.04 -6.40
CA PHE A 83 -6.23 -9.66 -6.55
C PHE A 83 -7.15 -9.50 -7.76
N GLU A 84 -7.93 -8.42 -7.73
CA GLU A 84 -8.75 -7.93 -8.83
C GLU A 84 -8.67 -6.40 -8.87
N VAL A 85 -8.41 -5.85 -10.06
CA VAL A 85 -8.52 -4.42 -10.38
C VAL A 85 -9.65 -4.26 -11.39
N LYS A 86 -10.60 -3.37 -11.11
CA LYS A 86 -11.66 -2.96 -12.04
C LYS A 86 -11.55 -1.48 -12.31
N ILE A 87 -11.71 -1.07 -13.55
CA ILE A 87 -11.71 0.32 -13.99
C ILE A 87 -12.94 0.49 -14.88
N ALA A 88 -13.85 1.38 -14.51
CA ALA A 88 -15.07 1.56 -15.30
C ALA A 88 -14.77 2.15 -16.68
N ARG A 89 -13.83 3.09 -16.75
CA ARG A 89 -13.45 3.75 -17.99
C ARG A 89 -11.97 4.09 -18.02
N VAL A 90 -11.32 3.79 -19.14
CA VAL A 90 -9.97 4.26 -19.48
C VAL A 90 -10.09 5.16 -20.70
N GLU A 91 -9.46 6.33 -20.64
CA GLU A 91 -9.38 7.32 -21.72
C GLU A 91 -7.91 7.66 -22.00
N LEU A 92 -7.55 7.63 -23.28
CA LEU A 92 -6.24 7.95 -23.83
C LEU A 92 -6.44 9.07 -24.86
N PRO A 93 -6.68 10.33 -24.44
CA PRO A 93 -7.10 11.41 -25.34
C PRO A 93 -6.04 11.87 -26.33
N HIS A 94 -4.78 11.47 -26.10
CA HIS A 94 -3.64 11.71 -26.99
C HIS A 94 -3.06 10.40 -27.51
N GLY A 95 -3.85 9.33 -27.40
CA GLY A 95 -3.53 8.02 -27.91
C GLY A 95 -2.41 7.33 -27.15
N MET A 96 -1.88 6.29 -27.77
CA MET A 96 -0.79 5.49 -27.22
C MET A 96 0.04 4.90 -28.35
N VAL A 97 1.27 4.50 -28.02
CA VAL A 97 2.14 3.70 -28.86
C VAL A 97 2.44 2.41 -28.13
N LEU A 98 2.22 1.29 -28.80
CA LEU A 98 2.67 -0.02 -28.37
C LEU A 98 3.85 -0.43 -29.26
N ALA A 99 5.01 -0.70 -28.69
CA ALA A 99 6.21 -1.07 -29.44
C ALA A 99 6.90 -2.29 -28.82
N GLY A 100 7.60 -3.08 -29.65
CA GLY A 100 8.52 -4.09 -29.14
C GLY A 100 9.65 -3.44 -28.34
N ALA A 101 9.91 -3.95 -27.15
CA ALA A 101 11.00 -3.53 -26.28
C ALA A 101 12.10 -4.59 -26.24
N ALA A 102 13.28 -4.24 -25.72
CA ALA A 102 14.38 -5.20 -25.54
C ALA A 102 13.98 -6.45 -24.74
N ARG A 103 13.00 -6.32 -23.84
CA ARG A 103 12.43 -7.43 -23.06
C ARG A 103 10.90 -7.35 -22.97
N GLY A 104 10.22 -7.58 -24.10
CA GLY A 104 8.77 -7.67 -24.15
C GLY A 104 8.14 -6.55 -24.96
N VAL A 105 7.11 -5.90 -24.41
CA VAL A 105 6.34 -4.86 -25.10
C VAL A 105 6.26 -3.61 -24.24
N GLU A 106 6.51 -2.46 -24.84
CA GLU A 106 6.38 -1.15 -24.22
C GLU A 106 5.10 -0.46 -24.69
N LEU A 107 4.31 0.03 -23.74
CA LEU A 107 3.18 0.91 -23.96
C LEU A 107 3.57 2.31 -23.48
N VAL A 108 3.46 3.29 -24.36
CA VAL A 108 3.70 4.71 -24.04
C VAL A 108 2.43 5.50 -24.32
N ALA A 109 1.99 6.28 -23.33
CA ALA A 109 0.89 7.22 -23.45
C ALA A 109 1.27 8.56 -22.81
N SER A 110 1.12 9.66 -23.53
CA SER A 110 1.39 11.00 -22.96
C SER A 110 0.36 11.37 -21.89
N HIS A 111 -0.86 10.84 -21.99
CA HIS A 111 -1.92 11.05 -21.02
C HIS A 111 -2.84 9.83 -20.96
N ALA A 112 -3.12 9.36 -19.75
CA ALA A 112 -4.12 8.34 -19.47
C ALA A 112 -5.00 8.77 -18.29
N SER A 113 -6.32 8.66 -18.45
CA SER A 113 -7.29 8.92 -17.39
C SER A 113 -8.08 7.65 -17.12
N LEU A 114 -8.11 7.23 -15.86
CA LEU A 114 -8.84 6.06 -15.38
C LEU A 114 -9.94 6.54 -14.43
N ALA A 115 -11.18 6.16 -14.70
CA ALA A 115 -12.33 6.49 -13.87
C ALA A 115 -12.82 5.25 -13.10
N ASP A 116 -13.23 5.47 -11.86
CA ASP A 116 -13.77 4.47 -10.93
C ASP A 116 -12.89 3.22 -10.83
N VAL A 117 -11.65 3.43 -10.39
CA VAL A 117 -10.68 2.35 -10.16
C VAL A 117 -10.99 1.68 -8.83
N ARG A 118 -11.22 0.37 -8.86
CA ARG A 118 -11.45 -0.46 -7.66
C ARG A 118 -10.41 -1.55 -7.58
N LEU A 119 -9.68 -1.61 -6.47
CA LEU A 119 -8.76 -2.68 -6.13
C LEU A 119 -9.37 -3.55 -5.04
N LYS A 120 -9.29 -4.87 -5.21
CA LYS A 120 -9.65 -5.85 -4.20
C LYS A 120 -8.52 -6.87 -4.03
N ILE A 121 -8.04 -6.98 -2.80
CA ILE A 121 -7.11 -8.03 -2.36
C ILE A 121 -7.79 -8.76 -1.19
N PRO A 122 -8.41 -9.93 -1.43
CA PRO A 122 -9.16 -10.65 -0.42
C PRO A 122 -8.27 -11.32 0.64
N ASP A 123 -7.01 -11.62 0.30
CA ASP A 123 -6.04 -12.21 1.22
C ASP A 123 -4.64 -11.60 0.99
N LEU A 124 -4.24 -10.69 1.87
CA LEU A 124 -2.91 -10.08 1.87
C LEU A 124 -1.81 -11.10 2.21
N ALA A 125 -2.11 -12.21 2.88
CA ALA A 125 -1.14 -13.26 3.14
C ALA A 125 -0.69 -13.97 1.85
N ALA A 126 -1.50 -13.93 0.79
CA ALA A 126 -1.10 -14.47 -0.52
C ALA A 126 0.05 -13.67 -1.18
N PHE A 127 0.36 -12.48 -0.68
CA PHE A 127 1.42 -11.59 -1.16
C PHE A 127 2.66 -11.58 -0.26
N HIS A 128 2.80 -12.54 0.66
CA HIS A 128 3.96 -12.63 1.54
C HIS A 128 5.28 -12.54 0.75
N LEU A 129 5.90 -11.37 0.80
CA LEU A 129 7.30 -11.12 0.49
C LEU A 129 8.10 -11.81 1.60
N GLU A 130 8.46 -13.08 1.35
CA GLU A 130 9.38 -13.91 2.14
C GLU A 130 9.04 -14.09 3.64
N ASP A 131 8.29 -15.15 3.95
CA ASP A 131 8.35 -15.81 5.28
C ASP A 131 8.36 -17.36 5.18
N ALA A 132 8.52 -17.93 3.97
CA ALA A 132 8.36 -19.38 3.75
C ALA A 132 9.66 -20.21 3.71
N VAL A 133 10.86 -19.62 3.76
CA VAL A 133 12.12 -20.38 3.59
C VAL A 133 12.98 -20.49 4.86
N ALA A 134 12.76 -19.67 5.90
CA ALA A 134 13.65 -19.66 7.07
C ALA A 134 13.21 -20.65 8.17
N ALA A 135 13.33 -21.95 7.91
CA ALA A 135 13.11 -22.99 8.93
C ALA A 135 14.37 -23.77 9.33
N ALA A 136 15.58 -23.40 8.88
CA ALA A 136 16.77 -24.22 9.11
C ALA A 136 18.08 -23.48 9.49
N VAL A 137 18.09 -22.16 9.67
CA VAL A 137 19.29 -21.41 10.08
C VAL A 137 18.91 -20.49 11.25
N PRO A 138 19.74 -20.38 12.32
CA PRO A 138 19.50 -19.39 13.36
C PRO A 138 19.36 -17.99 12.72
N PRO A 139 18.29 -17.23 13.05
CA PRO A 139 17.99 -16.01 12.32
C PRO A 139 19.07 -14.98 12.59
N GLU A 140 19.78 -14.54 11.55
CA GLU A 140 20.44 -13.25 11.57
C GLU A 140 19.40 -12.16 11.92
N PRO A 141 19.78 -11.07 12.63
CA PRO A 141 18.85 -10.01 12.95
C PRO A 141 18.27 -9.45 11.65
N ARG A 142 16.96 -9.63 11.42
CA ARG A 142 16.28 -9.08 10.24
C ARG A 142 16.56 -7.57 10.17
N PRO A 143 16.97 -7.04 9.01
CA PRO A 143 17.14 -5.61 8.85
C PRO A 143 15.81 -4.89 9.09
N LEU A 144 15.84 -3.80 9.86
CA LEU A 144 14.66 -3.01 10.20
C LEU A 144 14.03 -2.41 8.93
N ARG A 145 12.70 -2.42 8.84
CA ARG A 145 11.96 -1.87 7.69
C ARG A 145 11.97 -0.34 7.67
N GLN A 146 12.33 0.29 8.79
CA GLN A 146 12.34 1.74 9.00
C GLN A 146 13.03 2.53 7.88
N GLY A 147 14.17 2.05 7.38
CA GLY A 147 14.88 2.73 6.29
C GLY A 147 14.05 2.88 5.00
N LYS A 148 13.19 1.90 4.70
CA LYS A 148 12.29 1.95 3.52
C LYS A 148 11.10 2.88 3.71
N LEU A 149 10.84 3.30 4.94
CA LEU A 149 9.69 4.13 5.32
C LEU A 149 10.12 5.55 5.72
N ALA A 150 11.34 5.98 5.34
CA ALA A 150 11.89 7.29 5.67
C ALA A 150 11.05 8.47 5.11
N PHE A 151 10.20 8.25 4.11
CA PHE A 151 9.26 9.29 3.65
C PHE A 151 8.26 9.73 4.72
N LEU A 152 7.98 8.88 5.70
CA LEU A 152 7.10 9.23 6.82
C LEU A 152 7.68 10.37 7.68
N ASP A 153 9.00 10.60 7.65
CA ASP A 153 9.68 11.70 8.34
C ASP A 153 9.23 13.10 7.89
N ALA A 154 8.51 13.19 6.76
CA ALA A 154 8.02 14.46 6.22
C ALA A 154 6.55 14.74 6.55
N VAL A 155 5.90 13.79 7.21
CA VAL A 155 4.47 13.85 7.47
C VAL A 155 4.21 14.66 8.73
N ASN A 156 3.20 15.52 8.68
CA ASN A 156 2.74 16.28 9.83
C ASN A 156 1.26 16.01 10.07
N GLY A 157 0.80 16.22 11.30
CA GLY A 157 -0.61 16.15 11.65
C GLY A 157 -0.84 15.67 13.06
N GLU A 158 -1.76 14.73 13.23
CA GLU A 158 -2.23 14.33 14.55
C GLU A 158 -2.74 12.89 14.55
N LEU A 159 -2.51 12.19 15.64
CA LEU A 159 -3.07 10.90 15.98
C LEU A 159 -3.97 11.06 17.21
N SER A 160 -5.21 10.63 17.10
CA SER A 160 -6.12 10.47 18.23
C SER A 160 -6.72 9.07 18.24
N PHE A 161 -6.88 8.49 19.42
CA PHE A 161 -7.47 7.17 19.59
C PHE A 161 -7.97 6.99 21.02
N ARG A 162 -8.83 5.99 21.21
CA ARG A 162 -9.24 5.51 22.52
C ARG A 162 -8.55 4.18 22.82
N LEU A 163 -7.74 4.13 23.87
CA LEU A 163 -7.07 2.93 24.35
C LEU A 163 -7.87 2.30 25.48
N LYS A 164 -8.32 1.07 25.27
CA LYS A 164 -8.98 0.27 26.29
C LYS A 164 -8.14 -0.95 26.65
N VAL A 165 -7.73 -1.06 27.91
CA VAL A 165 -6.92 -2.18 28.42
C VAL A 165 -7.67 -2.85 29.54
N VAL A 166 -7.84 -4.17 29.49
CA VAL A 166 -8.42 -4.97 30.58
C VAL A 166 -7.33 -5.90 31.11
N LEU A 167 -6.96 -5.69 32.37
CA LEU A 167 -5.94 -6.45 33.08
C LEU A 167 -6.59 -7.29 34.18
N ASP A 168 -6.19 -8.55 34.31
CA ASP A 168 -6.54 -9.41 35.43
C ASP A 168 -5.35 -9.51 36.39
N LEU A 169 -5.30 -8.59 37.35
CA LEU A 169 -4.17 -8.47 38.27
C LEU A 169 -4.29 -9.45 39.44
N PRO A 170 -3.18 -10.09 39.87
CA PRO A 170 -3.15 -10.85 41.11
C PRO A 170 -3.52 -9.94 42.29
N VAL A 171 -4.36 -10.42 43.21
CA VAL A 171 -4.79 -9.71 44.44
C VAL A 171 -5.74 -8.52 44.22
N ILE A 172 -5.50 -7.69 43.19
CA ILE A 172 -6.26 -6.46 42.94
C ILE A 172 -7.54 -6.72 42.10
N GLY A 173 -7.60 -7.84 41.38
CA GLY A 173 -8.73 -8.20 40.52
C GLY A 173 -8.67 -7.56 39.12
N THR A 174 -9.80 -7.55 38.42
CA THR A 174 -9.88 -7.00 37.05
C THR A 174 -9.86 -5.47 37.09
N ARG A 175 -8.98 -4.88 36.28
CA ARG A 175 -8.88 -3.43 36.07
C ARG A 175 -9.11 -3.10 34.60
N THR A 176 -9.86 -2.04 34.36
CA THR A 176 -10.14 -1.53 33.02
C THR A 176 -9.62 -0.11 32.92
N LEU A 177 -8.73 0.11 31.96
CA LEU A 177 -8.34 1.41 31.45
C LEU A 177 -9.18 1.71 30.21
N ASP A 178 -9.70 2.92 30.07
CA ASP A 178 -10.45 3.37 28.90
C ASP A 178 -10.17 4.86 28.68
N GLN A 179 -9.19 5.18 27.83
CA GLN A 179 -8.62 6.53 27.70
C GLN A 179 -8.61 7.05 26.30
N GLN A 180 -8.98 8.33 26.16
CA GLN A 180 -8.76 9.06 24.93
C GLN A 180 -7.40 9.74 24.94
N VAL A 181 -6.59 9.43 23.94
CA VAL A 181 -5.26 9.98 23.75
C VAL A 181 -5.22 10.80 22.47
N ARG A 182 -4.49 11.90 22.50
CA ARG A 182 -4.24 12.76 21.35
C ARG A 182 -2.77 13.17 21.35
N VAL A 183 -2.08 12.91 20.24
CA VAL A 183 -0.66 13.22 20.08
C VAL A 183 -0.43 13.91 18.74
N ALA A 184 0.28 15.03 18.78
CA ALA A 184 0.69 15.73 17.57
C ALA A 184 1.83 14.96 16.86
N ILE A 185 1.77 14.95 15.54
CA ILE A 185 2.82 14.41 14.67
C ILE A 185 3.50 15.62 14.00
N LYS A 186 4.78 15.78 14.27
CA LYS A 186 5.62 16.82 13.65
C LYS A 186 6.82 16.14 13.02
N ASP A 187 7.18 16.51 11.80
CA ASP A 187 8.30 15.94 11.04
C ASP A 187 8.37 14.40 11.16
N GLY A 188 7.22 13.76 10.96
CA GLY A 188 7.06 12.31 11.00
C GLY A 188 7.30 11.65 12.34
N ALA A 189 7.33 12.40 13.44
CA ALA A 189 7.54 11.87 14.78
C ALA A 189 6.51 12.42 15.77
N PHE A 190 6.16 11.58 16.74
CA PHE A 190 5.29 11.94 17.85
C PHE A 190 6.09 12.00 19.16
N ASP A 191 5.63 12.83 20.09
CA ASP A 191 6.20 12.91 21.44
C ASP A 191 5.65 11.76 22.29
N TYR A 192 6.50 10.79 22.63
CA TYR A 192 6.07 9.62 23.38
C TYR A 192 5.88 9.91 24.88
N ARG A 193 6.45 11.00 25.42
CA ARG A 193 6.14 11.43 26.80
C ARG A 193 4.77 12.05 26.88
N SER A 194 4.38 12.85 25.89
CA SER A 194 3.00 13.33 25.78
C SER A 194 1.98 12.17 25.70
N LEU A 195 2.37 11.06 25.07
CA LEU A 195 1.59 9.82 25.06
C LEU A 195 1.54 9.16 26.45
N ASP A 196 2.68 9.03 27.13
CA ASP A 196 2.75 8.46 28.49
C ASP A 196 1.94 9.29 29.50
N ASP A 197 2.08 10.61 29.48
CA ASP A 197 1.31 11.55 30.31
C ASP A 197 -0.20 11.43 30.06
N GLY A 198 -0.62 11.20 28.82
CA GLY A 198 -2.00 10.94 28.46
C GLY A 198 -2.55 9.62 29.03
N LEU A 199 -1.69 8.69 29.39
CA LEU A 199 -2.01 7.38 29.94
C LEU A 199 -1.83 7.29 31.47
N SER A 200 -1.14 8.25 32.09
CA SER A 200 -0.60 8.15 33.45
C SER A 200 -1.56 8.54 34.59
N TRP A 201 -2.83 8.88 34.33
CA TRP A 201 -3.71 9.47 35.37
C TRP A 201 -4.40 8.49 36.34
N LEU A 202 -4.28 7.18 36.15
CA LEU A 202 -4.74 6.23 37.17
C LEU A 202 -3.84 6.34 38.40
N GLU A 203 -4.42 6.33 39.60
CA GLU A 203 -3.78 6.31 40.93
C GLU A 203 -2.86 5.06 41.19
N GLY A 204 -2.18 4.53 40.17
CA GLY A 204 -1.31 3.36 40.28
C GLY A 204 -0.49 3.00 39.04
N GLN A 205 -0.23 3.93 38.09
CA GLN A 205 0.65 3.75 36.91
C GLN A 205 0.63 2.32 36.33
N PHE A 206 -0.51 1.89 35.78
CA PHE A 206 -0.64 0.52 35.28
C PHE A 206 -0.15 0.33 33.86
N VAL A 207 -0.05 1.39 33.06
CA VAL A 207 0.51 1.35 31.71
C VAL A 207 1.65 2.34 31.68
N ASP A 208 2.77 1.92 31.10
CA ASP A 208 4.01 2.67 31.04
C ASP A 208 4.50 2.67 29.59
N VAL A 209 4.90 3.84 29.11
CA VAL A 209 5.37 4.04 27.74
C VAL A 209 6.77 4.63 27.78
N GLY A 210 7.73 3.89 27.24
CA GLY A 210 9.13 4.24 27.41
C GLY A 210 10.06 3.72 26.32
N ILE A 211 11.35 3.98 26.53
CA ILE A 211 12.44 3.50 25.68
C ILE A 211 13.32 2.60 26.53
N GLU A 212 13.44 1.34 26.14
CA GLU A 212 14.24 0.34 26.86
C GLU A 212 14.98 -0.54 25.84
N ASP A 213 16.28 -0.77 26.06
CA ASP A 213 17.12 -1.64 25.22
C ASP A 213 17.00 -1.38 23.70
N GLY A 214 16.97 -0.10 23.30
CA GLY A 214 16.87 0.28 21.90
C GLY A 214 15.47 0.06 21.29
N ARG A 215 14.44 -0.03 22.13
CA ARG A 215 13.05 -0.26 21.70
C ARG A 215 12.13 0.78 22.31
N PHE A 216 11.16 1.22 21.53
CA PHE A 216 9.98 1.88 22.05
C PHE A 216 9.03 0.81 22.59
N LEU A 217 8.57 0.96 23.83
CA LEU A 217 7.86 -0.08 24.54
C LEU A 217 6.60 0.50 25.17
N VAL A 218 5.49 -0.23 25.01
CA VAL A 218 4.28 -0.05 25.81
C VAL A 218 4.18 -1.29 26.70
N GLY A 219 4.26 -1.07 28.00
CA GLY A 219 4.23 -2.09 29.03
C GLY A 219 3.17 -1.80 30.07
N TRP A 220 3.00 -2.75 30.98
CA TRP A 220 2.29 -2.50 32.23
C TRP A 220 3.21 -2.75 33.40
N SER A 221 3.12 -1.91 34.42
CA SER A 221 3.81 -2.09 35.69
C SER A 221 2.80 -2.29 36.81
N VAL A 222 3.20 -3.05 37.83
CA VAL A 222 2.47 -3.14 39.11
C VAL A 222 3.49 -2.73 40.17
N PRO A 223 3.12 -1.89 41.15
CA PRO A 223 4.02 -1.53 42.24
C PRO A 223 4.66 -2.79 42.84
N LEU A 224 6.01 -2.82 42.93
CA LEU A 224 6.85 -3.94 43.40
C LEU A 224 7.12 -5.09 42.40
N MET A 225 6.65 -5.03 41.16
CA MET A 225 7.01 -5.98 40.09
C MET A 225 7.69 -5.28 38.91
N ALA A 226 8.49 -6.04 38.15
CA ALA A 226 9.07 -5.57 36.89
C ALA A 226 7.99 -5.28 35.84
N THR A 227 8.20 -4.24 35.03
CA THR A 227 7.37 -3.90 33.87
C THR A 227 7.28 -5.08 32.91
N LYS A 228 6.06 -5.43 32.52
CA LYS A 228 5.80 -6.48 31.54
C LYS A 228 5.43 -5.85 30.20
N GLU A 229 6.19 -6.19 29.17
CA GLU A 229 5.99 -5.75 27.80
C GLU A 229 4.62 -6.21 27.25
N ILE A 230 3.86 -5.29 26.65
CA ILE A 230 2.63 -5.60 25.89
C ILE A 230 2.97 -5.61 24.40
N ILE A 231 3.66 -4.57 23.93
CA ILE A 231 4.11 -4.42 22.56
C ILE A 231 5.38 -3.58 22.56
N SER A 232 6.32 -3.91 21.68
CA SER A 232 7.52 -3.11 21.46
C SER A 232 7.82 -2.93 19.98
N TRP A 233 8.57 -1.88 19.68
CA TRP A 233 9.06 -1.53 18.37
C TRP A 233 10.56 -1.30 18.45
N ALA A 234 11.33 -1.99 17.61
CA ALA A 234 12.75 -1.73 17.51
C ALA A 234 12.99 -0.30 17.01
N LEU A 235 14.09 0.32 17.44
CA LEU A 235 14.49 1.66 16.99
C LEU A 235 15.82 1.55 16.23
N ASP A 236 15.87 2.13 15.04
CA ASP A 236 17.14 2.32 14.33
C ASP A 236 18.02 3.38 15.04
N PRO A 237 19.32 3.52 14.72
CA PRO A 237 20.19 4.50 15.37
C PRO A 237 19.70 5.95 15.25
N ALA A 238 19.02 6.33 14.17
CA ALA A 238 18.49 7.68 14.01
C ALA A 238 17.23 7.89 14.87
N ALA A 239 16.36 6.89 14.98
CA ALA A 239 15.21 6.89 15.88
C ALA A 239 15.65 6.94 17.35
N MET A 240 16.75 6.26 17.71
CA MET A 240 17.36 6.36 19.04
C MET A 240 17.86 7.76 19.37
N MET A 241 18.43 8.47 18.40
CA MET A 241 18.82 9.87 18.58
C MET A 241 17.60 10.79 18.76
N LEU A 242 16.47 10.52 18.09
CA LEU A 242 15.24 11.28 18.32
C LEU A 242 14.61 10.99 19.69
N ALA A 243 14.75 9.76 20.17
CA ALA A 243 14.24 9.34 21.47
C ALA A 243 14.86 10.13 22.64
N THR A 244 16.10 10.63 22.51
CA THR A 244 16.71 11.53 23.52
C THR A 244 15.97 12.85 23.66
N PHE A 245 15.17 13.22 22.66
CA PHE A 245 14.30 14.40 22.64
C PHE A 245 12.82 14.03 22.83
N ASN A 246 12.54 12.87 23.42
CA ASN A 246 11.20 12.33 23.65
C ASN A 246 10.41 12.03 22.37
N ARG A 247 11.06 11.90 21.21
CA ARG A 247 10.38 11.72 19.93
C ARG A 247 10.59 10.31 19.37
N VAL A 248 9.51 9.69 18.90
CA VAL A 248 9.56 8.42 18.16
C VAL A 248 9.04 8.65 16.74
N PRO A 249 9.80 8.30 15.69
CA PRO A 249 9.36 8.48 14.32
C PRO A 249 8.33 7.40 13.94
N LEU A 250 7.33 7.78 13.14
CA LEU A 250 6.23 6.91 12.70
C LEU A 250 6.73 5.66 11.98
N ARG A 251 7.84 5.76 11.24
CA ARG A 251 8.45 4.63 10.53
C ARG A 251 8.85 3.49 11.48
N SER A 252 9.16 3.79 12.74
CA SER A 252 9.51 2.77 13.74
C SER A 252 8.32 1.89 14.11
N LEU A 253 7.09 2.36 13.88
CA LEU A 253 5.88 1.58 14.18
C LEU A 253 5.67 0.37 13.25
N ALA A 254 6.48 0.25 12.18
CA ALA A 254 6.41 -0.86 11.23
C ALA A 254 7.07 -2.16 11.72
N ASP A 255 7.98 -2.09 12.70
CA ASP A 255 8.76 -3.23 13.20
C ASP A 255 8.31 -3.64 14.61
N PHE A 256 7.01 -3.93 14.75
CA PHE A 256 6.40 -4.28 16.04
C PHE A 256 6.64 -5.73 16.45
N ARG A 257 6.64 -5.98 17.76
CA ARG A 257 6.71 -7.30 18.39
C ARG A 257 5.72 -7.38 19.53
N MET A 258 5.02 -8.51 19.63
CA MET A 258 4.22 -8.86 20.79
C MET A 258 4.85 -10.08 21.48
N PRO A 259 5.14 -10.03 22.79
CA PRO A 259 5.67 -11.18 23.52
C PRO A 259 4.64 -12.32 23.54
N GLY A 260 5.08 -13.55 23.22
CA GLY A 260 4.25 -14.77 23.32
C GLY A 260 3.64 -15.33 22.02
N GLY A 261 3.97 -14.79 20.84
CA GLY A 261 3.47 -15.28 19.54
C GLY A 261 4.06 -16.60 19.02
N GLY A 262 4.94 -17.25 19.77
CA GLY A 262 5.59 -18.51 19.36
C GLY A 262 4.79 -19.74 19.76
N LYS A 263 4.32 -20.50 18.76
CA LYS A 263 3.77 -21.88 18.82
C LYS A 263 3.12 -22.30 20.16
N LYS A 264 1.79 -22.35 20.16
CA LYS A 264 1.00 -23.20 21.07
C LYS A 264 1.66 -24.58 21.20
N LYS A 265 2.25 -24.84 22.36
CA LYS A 265 2.50 -26.18 22.87
C LYS A 265 1.94 -26.23 24.29
N ASP A 266 0.63 -26.01 24.41
CA ASP A 266 -0.06 -26.11 25.70
C ASP A 266 -0.67 -27.50 25.86
N GLY A 267 0.14 -28.40 26.38
CA GLY A 267 -0.28 -29.23 27.49
C GLY A 267 0.46 -28.74 28.73
N GLY A 268 -0.20 -27.97 29.60
CA GLY A 268 0.37 -27.61 30.91
C GLY A 268 -0.14 -26.30 31.53
N LYS A 269 -1.07 -26.45 32.48
CA LYS A 269 -1.45 -25.54 33.59
C LYS A 269 -1.69 -24.04 33.29
N ASP A 270 -2.93 -23.63 33.56
CA ASP A 270 -3.43 -22.25 33.67
C ASP A 270 -2.47 -21.29 34.40
N GLY A 271 -1.58 -20.65 33.64
CA GLY A 271 -1.02 -19.37 34.01
C GLY A 271 -2.08 -18.30 33.76
N ARG A 272 -2.67 -17.72 34.82
CA ARG A 272 -3.59 -16.57 34.72
C ARG A 272 -3.02 -15.52 33.75
N ARG A 273 -3.64 -15.35 32.59
CA ARG A 273 -3.29 -14.29 31.63
C ARG A 273 -3.58 -12.94 32.27
N THR A 274 -2.55 -12.18 32.57
CA THR A 274 -2.68 -10.87 33.22
C THR A 274 -3.22 -9.80 32.28
N LEU A 275 -3.00 -9.91 30.97
CA LEU A 275 -3.67 -9.10 29.95
C LEU A 275 -4.84 -9.91 29.38
N ARG A 276 -6.06 -9.44 29.62
CA ARG A 276 -7.28 -10.05 29.10
C ARG A 276 -7.65 -9.52 27.73
N SER A 277 -7.55 -8.20 27.54
CA SER A 277 -7.79 -7.56 26.24
C SER A 277 -7.12 -6.19 26.13
N LEU A 278 -6.74 -5.82 24.91
CA LEU A 278 -6.26 -4.51 24.49
C LEU A 278 -7.07 -4.11 23.25
N ALA A 279 -7.78 -2.99 23.29
CA ALA A 279 -8.48 -2.44 22.15
C ALA A 279 -8.05 -0.99 21.90
N ILE A 280 -7.83 -0.67 20.63
CA ILE A 280 -7.57 0.69 20.16
C ILE A 280 -8.79 1.03 19.30
N SER A 281 -9.74 1.78 19.85
CA SER A 281 -10.94 2.22 19.16
C SER A 281 -10.85 3.70 18.79
N ASP A 282 -11.79 4.17 17.99
CA ASP A 282 -11.92 5.59 17.64
C ASP A 282 -10.60 6.18 17.12
N ILE A 283 -9.82 5.37 16.40
CA ILE A 283 -8.60 5.83 15.74
C ILE A 283 -9.04 6.90 14.76
N ALA A 284 -8.38 8.05 14.83
CA ALA A 284 -8.53 9.16 13.91
C ALA A 284 -7.14 9.79 13.74
N ILE A 285 -6.53 9.51 12.58
CA ILE A 285 -5.23 10.04 12.19
C ILE A 285 -5.46 11.04 11.06
N ARG A 286 -4.89 12.23 11.18
CA ARG A 286 -4.84 13.24 10.12
C ARG A 286 -3.39 13.48 9.77
N LEU A 287 -3.04 13.29 8.51
CA LEU A 287 -1.67 13.37 8.02
C LEU A 287 -1.62 14.22 6.75
N SER A 288 -0.59 15.04 6.62
CA SER A 288 -0.27 15.80 5.42
C SER A 288 1.22 15.80 5.15
N MET A 289 1.59 15.91 3.88
CA MET A 289 2.97 15.96 3.44
C MET A 289 3.11 17.07 2.40
N ALA A 290 3.70 18.19 2.84
CA ALA A 290 3.88 19.36 1.98
C ALA A 290 5.13 19.28 1.10
N ALA A 291 6.22 18.70 1.63
CA ALA A 291 7.50 18.64 0.93
C ALA A 291 7.64 17.35 0.10
N PRO A 292 8.17 17.42 -1.13
CA PRO A 292 8.37 16.22 -1.93
C PRO A 292 9.30 15.22 -1.27
N ARG A 293 8.98 13.92 -1.34
CA ARG A 293 9.81 12.85 -0.78
C ARG A 293 9.95 11.66 -1.71
N ARG A 294 11.14 11.08 -1.70
CA ARG A 294 11.48 9.89 -2.47
C ARG A 294 11.39 8.63 -1.61
N VAL A 295 10.81 7.59 -2.17
CA VAL A 295 10.85 6.23 -1.64
C VAL A 295 11.38 5.31 -2.71
N ASP A 296 12.46 4.57 -2.41
CA ASP A 296 12.96 3.54 -3.32
C ASP A 296 12.16 2.25 -3.13
N VAL A 297 11.50 1.80 -4.19
CA VAL A 297 10.64 0.59 -4.20
C VAL A 297 10.83 -0.14 -5.51
N GLY A 298 10.97 -1.47 -5.47
CA GLY A 298 11.00 -2.30 -6.68
C GLY A 298 12.12 -1.94 -7.66
N GLY A 299 13.30 -1.55 -7.16
CA GLY A 299 14.42 -1.11 -8.01
C GLY A 299 14.28 0.30 -8.62
N GLY A 300 13.12 0.93 -8.47
CA GLY A 300 12.83 2.29 -8.89
C GLY A 300 12.57 3.23 -7.72
N ALA A 301 11.92 4.35 -8.01
CA ALA A 301 11.58 5.37 -7.03
C ALA A 301 10.15 5.89 -7.21
N ILE A 302 9.46 6.09 -6.08
CA ILE A 302 8.21 6.83 -5.98
C ILE A 302 8.56 8.19 -5.38
N LEU A 303 8.24 9.29 -6.08
CA LEU A 303 8.32 10.64 -5.54
C LEU A 303 6.91 11.07 -5.15
N PHE A 304 6.70 11.44 -3.89
CA PHE A 304 5.48 12.04 -3.41
C PHE A 304 5.58 13.55 -3.63
N GLY A 305 4.59 14.14 -4.29
CA GLY A 305 4.55 15.57 -4.61
C GLY A 305 5.37 15.96 -5.83
N GLY A 306 5.07 17.14 -6.36
CA GLY A 306 5.83 17.80 -7.44
C GLY A 306 6.41 19.12 -6.95
N ASP A 307 7.15 19.82 -7.82
CA ASP A 307 7.67 21.17 -7.51
C ASP A 307 6.53 22.17 -7.20
N ASP A 308 5.31 21.90 -7.69
CA ASP A 308 4.12 22.73 -7.60
C ASP A 308 2.96 22.10 -6.80
N ALA A 309 3.11 20.86 -6.29
CA ALA A 309 2.02 20.12 -5.67
C ALA A 309 2.44 19.36 -4.39
N PRO A 310 1.65 19.44 -3.31
CA PRO A 310 1.90 18.65 -2.10
C PRO A 310 1.80 17.15 -2.38
N GLY A 311 2.60 16.34 -1.68
CA GLY A 311 2.62 14.91 -1.88
C GLY A 311 1.41 14.18 -1.29
N ILE A 312 0.95 14.59 -0.11
CA ILE A 312 -0.25 14.03 0.52
C ILE A 312 -1.07 15.18 1.08
N VAL A 313 -2.31 15.31 0.61
CA VAL A 313 -3.27 16.28 1.14
C VAL A 313 -4.36 15.56 1.91
N ASP A 314 -4.47 15.89 3.20
CA ASP A 314 -5.55 15.48 4.09
C ASP A 314 -5.81 13.96 4.08
N LEU A 315 -4.76 13.17 4.37
CA LEU A 315 -4.91 11.75 4.65
C LEU A 315 -5.59 11.60 6.00
N HIS A 316 -6.83 11.09 5.98
CA HIS A 316 -7.61 10.80 7.17
C HIS A 316 -7.80 9.30 7.33
N LEU A 317 -7.24 8.71 8.38
CA LEU A 317 -7.39 7.30 8.72
C LEU A 317 -8.30 7.17 9.95
N THR A 318 -9.34 6.36 9.87
CA THR A 318 -10.22 6.04 10.98
C THR A 318 -10.40 4.55 11.20
N GLY A 319 -10.79 4.12 12.40
CA GLY A 319 -11.18 2.73 12.63
C GLY A 319 -10.84 2.21 14.02
N GLY A 320 -10.63 0.89 14.10
CA GLY A 320 -10.31 0.24 15.37
C GLY A 320 -9.67 -1.14 15.22
N LEU A 321 -8.86 -1.50 16.21
CA LEU A 321 -8.09 -2.73 16.32
C LEU A 321 -8.28 -3.33 17.71
N ALA A 322 -8.23 -4.66 17.83
CA ALA A 322 -8.45 -5.35 19.10
C ALA A 322 -7.51 -6.55 19.29
N HIS A 323 -7.20 -6.88 20.54
CA HIS A 323 -6.47 -8.08 20.97
C HIS A 323 -7.17 -8.63 22.23
N PRO A 324 -7.40 -9.96 22.40
CA PRO A 324 -7.02 -11.08 21.53
C PRO A 324 -7.59 -10.96 20.10
N PRO A 325 -7.02 -11.67 19.12
CA PRO A 325 -7.37 -11.49 17.71
C PRO A 325 -8.89 -11.55 17.50
N GLY A 326 -9.37 -10.53 16.80
CA GLY A 326 -10.76 -10.34 16.45
C GLY A 326 -10.85 -9.39 15.26
N PRO A 327 -12.02 -9.29 14.61
CA PRO A 327 -12.18 -8.47 13.42
C PRO A 327 -11.91 -6.99 13.75
N GLY A 328 -10.98 -6.39 13.02
CA GLY A 328 -10.69 -4.96 13.04
C GLY A 328 -10.72 -4.39 11.62
N ALA A 329 -10.88 -3.07 11.50
CA ALA A 329 -10.83 -2.39 10.22
C ALA A 329 -10.26 -0.98 10.38
N LEU A 330 -9.43 -0.59 9.43
CA LEU A 330 -9.00 0.79 9.24
C LEU A 330 -9.52 1.27 7.88
N THR A 331 -10.19 2.42 7.90
CA THR A 331 -10.66 3.12 6.71
C THR A 331 -9.80 4.35 6.51
N ALA A 332 -9.28 4.57 5.31
CA ALA A 332 -8.59 5.79 4.93
C ALA A 332 -9.41 6.55 3.88
N ALA A 333 -9.44 7.87 4.01
CA ALA A 333 -9.81 8.80 2.95
C ALA A 333 -8.61 9.72 2.68
N ILE A 334 -8.40 10.10 1.43
CA ILE A 334 -7.32 11.00 1.03
C ILE A 334 -7.92 12.07 0.13
N GLY A 335 -7.65 13.34 0.42
CA GLY A 335 -8.14 14.45 -0.40
C GLY A 335 -7.55 14.41 -1.80
N VAL A 336 -6.23 14.43 -1.91
CA VAL A 336 -5.48 14.32 -3.18
C VAL A 336 -4.14 13.67 -2.91
N LEU A 337 -3.67 12.87 -3.87
CA LEU A 337 -2.35 12.24 -3.87
C LEU A 337 -1.68 12.45 -5.23
N ASP A 338 -0.62 13.25 -5.27
CA ASP A 338 0.22 13.46 -6.46
C ASP A 338 1.55 12.73 -6.29
N LEU A 339 1.91 11.92 -7.29
CA LEU A 339 3.10 11.07 -7.28
C LEU A 339 3.84 11.13 -8.61
N THR A 340 5.13 10.80 -8.60
CA THR A 340 5.91 10.42 -9.80
C THR A 340 6.43 9.00 -9.59
N LEU A 341 6.33 8.16 -10.62
CA LEU A 341 6.90 6.81 -10.62
C LEU A 341 8.11 6.81 -11.56
N LYS A 342 9.26 6.36 -11.09
CA LYS A 342 10.47 6.21 -11.91
C LYS A 342 10.95 4.77 -11.85
N ASP A 343 10.92 4.09 -12.98
CA ASP A 343 11.48 2.75 -13.18
C ASP A 343 11.00 1.75 -12.13
N LEU A 344 9.72 1.82 -11.76
CA LEU A 344 9.14 0.92 -10.77
C LEU A 344 9.04 -0.48 -11.36
N HIS A 345 9.76 -1.46 -10.80
CA HIS A 345 9.68 -2.85 -11.24
C HIS A 345 8.85 -3.71 -10.29
N ALA A 346 7.85 -4.42 -10.83
CA ALA A 346 7.03 -5.35 -10.08
C ALA A 346 6.57 -6.52 -10.96
N GLY A 347 6.97 -7.74 -10.65
CA GLY A 347 6.43 -8.95 -11.31
C GLY A 347 6.58 -8.98 -12.83
N GLY A 348 7.70 -8.44 -13.36
CA GLY A 348 7.99 -8.34 -14.79
C GLY A 348 7.30 -7.19 -15.53
N LEU A 349 6.64 -6.30 -14.78
CA LEU A 349 6.24 -4.97 -15.21
C LEU A 349 7.35 -3.97 -14.84
N SER A 350 7.66 -3.04 -15.74
CA SER A 350 8.34 -1.79 -15.44
C SER A 350 7.39 -0.63 -15.68
N ALA A 351 7.34 0.35 -14.79
CA ALA A 351 6.47 1.51 -14.93
C ALA A 351 7.20 2.81 -14.62
N THR A 352 7.10 3.77 -15.54
CA THR A 352 7.53 5.16 -15.35
C THR A 352 6.35 6.07 -15.67
N VAL A 353 6.08 7.02 -14.78
CA VAL A 353 4.99 7.98 -14.87
C VAL A 353 5.48 9.30 -14.31
N ASP A 354 5.58 10.33 -15.15
CA ASP A 354 6.07 11.64 -14.71
C ASP A 354 5.14 12.27 -13.66
N ARG A 355 3.84 12.16 -13.87
CA ARG A 355 2.82 12.62 -12.91
C ARG A 355 1.64 11.68 -12.85
N LEU A 356 1.45 11.07 -11.70
CA LEU A 356 0.30 10.26 -11.32
C LEU A 356 -0.52 11.04 -10.30
N HIS A 357 -1.58 11.66 -10.77
CA HIS A 357 -2.53 12.39 -9.93
C HIS A 357 -3.70 11.47 -9.59
N ILE A 358 -3.87 11.18 -8.32
CA ILE A 358 -5.01 10.43 -7.79
C ILE A 358 -5.92 11.47 -7.11
N GLY A 359 -7.12 11.62 -7.66
CA GLY A 359 -8.13 12.50 -7.09
C GLY A 359 -8.62 12.00 -5.72
N PRO A 360 -9.70 12.60 -5.19
CA PRO A 360 -10.26 12.19 -3.91
C PRO A 360 -10.48 10.68 -3.82
N ILE A 361 -9.94 10.13 -2.75
CA ILE A 361 -10.08 8.73 -2.38
C ILE A 361 -11.09 8.68 -1.24
N ASP A 362 -12.30 8.25 -1.54
CA ASP A 362 -13.38 8.18 -0.55
C ASP A 362 -13.12 7.09 0.48
N ARG A 363 -12.57 5.96 0.04
CA ARG A 363 -12.42 4.77 0.88
C ARG A 363 -11.31 3.84 0.41
N ILE A 364 -10.30 3.71 1.27
CA ILE A 364 -9.41 2.56 1.35
C ILE A 364 -9.79 1.82 2.63
N GLU A 365 -10.03 0.53 2.57
CA GLU A 365 -10.30 -0.28 3.76
C GLU A 365 -9.28 -1.40 3.87
N VAL A 366 -8.64 -1.47 5.02
CA VAL A 366 -7.76 -2.57 5.42
C VAL A 366 -8.46 -3.32 6.53
N SER A 367 -8.75 -4.59 6.30
CA SER A 367 -9.31 -5.48 7.32
C SER A 367 -8.18 -6.15 8.11
N PHE A 368 -8.44 -6.42 9.39
CA PHE A 368 -7.48 -7.01 10.31
C PHE A 368 -8.10 -8.20 11.07
N ASP A 369 -7.25 -9.18 11.38
CA ASP A 369 -7.46 -10.14 12.46
C ASP A 369 -6.47 -9.82 13.59
N GLY A 370 -7.00 -9.18 14.63
CA GLY A 370 -6.20 -8.52 15.64
C GLY A 370 -5.39 -7.34 15.08
N PHE A 371 -4.07 -7.46 15.08
CA PHE A 371 -3.15 -6.48 14.48
C PHE A 371 -2.59 -6.92 13.12
N ARG A 372 -3.01 -8.09 12.61
CA ARG A 372 -2.53 -8.62 11.33
C ARG A 372 -3.47 -8.18 10.21
N PRO A 373 -2.98 -7.47 9.17
CA PRO A 373 -3.81 -7.12 8.02
C PRO A 373 -4.15 -8.39 7.22
N THR A 374 -5.41 -8.52 6.83
CA THR A 374 -5.95 -9.71 6.15
C THR A 374 -6.46 -9.40 4.75
N ALA A 375 -7.07 -8.25 4.54
CA ALA A 375 -7.61 -7.84 3.24
C ALA A 375 -7.40 -6.34 3.00
N LEU A 376 -7.36 -5.96 1.72
CA LEU A 376 -7.31 -4.57 1.28
C LEU A 376 -8.37 -4.35 0.20
N THR A 377 -9.16 -3.30 0.34
CA THR A 377 -9.99 -2.77 -0.74
C THR A 377 -9.73 -1.29 -0.90
N ALA A 378 -9.73 -0.80 -2.14
CA ALA A 378 -9.60 0.63 -2.42
C ALA A 378 -10.53 1.01 -3.57
N ALA A 379 -11.15 2.17 -3.45
CA ALA A 379 -11.95 2.78 -4.51
C ALA A 379 -11.43 4.21 -4.77
N LEU A 380 -11.04 4.47 -6.01
CA LEU A 380 -10.51 5.75 -6.48
C LEU A 380 -11.44 6.27 -7.58
N HIS A 381 -11.92 7.50 -7.46
CA HIS A 381 -12.80 8.09 -8.48
C HIS A 381 -12.07 8.36 -9.79
N ARG A 382 -10.86 8.92 -9.68
CA ARG A 382 -10.09 9.34 -10.84
C ARG A 382 -8.60 9.19 -10.59
N VAL A 383 -7.93 8.56 -11.55
CA VAL A 383 -6.47 8.48 -11.62
C VAL A 383 -6.04 9.02 -12.97
N THR A 384 -5.16 10.00 -12.98
CA THR A 384 -4.62 10.61 -14.19
C THR A 384 -3.12 10.38 -14.21
N ALA A 385 -2.61 9.78 -15.28
CA ALA A 385 -1.19 9.57 -15.52
C ALA A 385 -0.73 10.43 -16.71
N THR A 386 0.37 11.15 -16.53
CA THR A 386 1.04 11.93 -17.58
C THR A 386 2.39 11.28 -17.89
N ASN A 387 2.70 11.14 -19.18
CA ASN A 387 3.88 10.45 -19.70
C ASN A 387 4.06 9.06 -19.07
N LEU A 388 3.04 8.24 -19.23
CA LEU A 388 3.01 6.83 -18.83
C LEU A 388 3.86 6.01 -19.80
N ALA A 389 4.85 5.30 -19.28
CA ALA A 389 5.57 4.24 -19.97
C ALA A 389 5.47 2.95 -19.15
N LEU A 390 4.94 1.89 -19.76
CA LEU A 390 4.79 0.57 -19.17
C LEU A 390 5.50 -0.47 -20.03
N VAL A 391 6.45 -1.21 -19.46
CA VAL A 391 7.09 -2.35 -20.13
C VAL A 391 6.56 -3.64 -19.51
N LEU A 392 5.96 -4.49 -20.34
CA LEU A 392 5.38 -5.77 -19.96
C LEU A 392 6.24 -6.92 -20.48
N GLY A 393 6.50 -7.92 -19.64
CA GLY A 393 7.21 -9.14 -20.03
C GLY A 393 8.73 -9.08 -19.87
N GLY A 394 9.24 -8.08 -19.16
CA GLY A 394 10.65 -8.02 -18.80
C GLY A 394 10.95 -9.02 -17.69
N ALA A 395 11.81 -10.01 -17.93
CA ALA A 395 12.36 -10.77 -16.80
C ALA A 395 13.10 -9.79 -15.87
N THR A 396 12.74 -9.78 -14.59
CA THR A 396 13.53 -9.15 -13.53
C THR A 396 14.96 -9.73 -13.60
N PRO A 397 16.01 -8.90 -13.57
CA PRO A 397 17.37 -9.40 -13.43
C PRO A 397 17.55 -10.21 -12.14
#